data_AF-A0A3D3FFM9-F1
#
_entry.id   AF-A0A3D3FFM9-F1
#
_cell.length_a   1.000
_cell.length_b   1.000
_cell.length_c   1.000
_cell.angle_alpha   90.00
_cell.angle_beta   90.00
_cell.angle_gamma   90.00
#
_symmetry.space_group_name_H-M   'P 1'
#
loop_
_entity.id
_entity.type
_entity.pdbx_description
1 polymer ?
#
loop_
_entity_poly.entity_id
_entity_poly.type
_entity_poly.pdbx_seq_one_letter_code
_entity_poly.pdbx_strand_id
1 'polypeptide(L)'
;MSARKTALKALLRVDENSGYSNLVLDKALRSCQLSERDRAFSAALFYGVLERRLTLDAVLEQYTARPKRKVDTTVWEILRMAAYQIFYMDKIPDSAAVNEAVILTKQSGKGKASGFVNGILRNLLRSRGTVEFPLQHGSRLHRLSVQYSCPEWLISMWESAYGKDITLKIMENCFLRP
;
A
#
# COMPACT_ATOMS: atom_id res chain seq x y z
N MET A 1 -9.60 -13.65 14.58
CA MET A 1 -9.53 -12.70 13.42
C MET A 1 -8.17 -12.88 12.75
N SER A 2 -8.08 -12.90 11.43
CA SER A 2 -6.79 -12.97 10.72
C SER A 2 -6.04 -11.64 10.83
N ALA A 3 -4.70 -11.67 10.93
CA ALA A 3 -3.84 -10.49 11.01
C ALA A 3 -4.07 -9.49 9.85
N ARG A 4 -4.36 -10.00 8.64
CA ARG A 4 -4.68 -9.18 7.46
C ARG A 4 -6.01 -8.46 7.63
N LYS A 5 -7.02 -9.11 8.21
CA LYS A 5 -8.32 -8.49 8.47
C LYS A 5 -8.22 -7.35 9.47
N THR A 6 -7.34 -7.48 10.48
CA THR A 6 -7.04 -6.40 11.42
C THR A 6 -6.35 -5.21 10.75
N ALA A 7 -5.35 -5.48 9.89
CA ALA A 7 -4.68 -4.42 9.12
C ALA A 7 -5.66 -3.68 8.19
N LEU A 8 -6.52 -4.42 7.48
CA LEU A 8 -7.55 -3.84 6.61
C LEU A 8 -8.50 -2.91 7.37
N LYS A 9 -8.99 -3.35 8.54
CA LYS A 9 -9.86 -2.51 9.39
C LYS A 9 -9.15 -1.24 9.84
N ALA A 10 -7.87 -1.32 10.20
CA ALA A 10 -7.09 -0.17 10.59
C ALA A 10 -6.92 0.81 9.42
N LEU A 11 -6.59 0.32 8.22
CA LEU A 11 -6.45 1.14 7.00
C LEU A 11 -7.74 1.85 6.63
N LEU A 12 -8.88 1.14 6.64
CA LEU A 12 -10.18 1.75 6.36
C LEU A 12 -10.54 2.84 7.38
N ARG A 13 -10.18 2.63 8.65
CA ARG A 13 -10.44 3.62 9.70
C ARG A 13 -9.58 4.88 9.55
N VAL A 14 -8.36 4.76 9.03
CA VAL A 14 -7.50 5.91 8.66
C VAL A 14 -8.16 6.70 7.52
N ASP A 15 -8.71 6.01 6.52
CA ASP A 15 -9.40 6.65 5.40
C ASP A 15 -10.67 7.39 5.81
N GLU A 16 -11.43 6.84 6.76
CA GLU A 16 -12.67 7.43 7.24
C GLU A 16 -12.46 8.61 8.20
N ASN A 17 -11.44 8.57 9.06
CA ASN A 17 -11.35 9.49 10.21
C ASN A 17 -10.22 10.52 10.14
N SER A 18 -9.31 10.46 9.16
CA SER A 18 -8.09 11.30 9.12
C SER A 18 -7.30 11.32 10.44
N GLY A 19 -7.52 10.35 11.33
CA GLY A 19 -6.94 10.30 12.66
C GLY A 19 -5.55 9.69 12.61
N TYR A 20 -4.66 10.16 13.50
CA TYR A 20 -3.27 9.71 13.61
C TYR A 20 -3.15 8.18 13.51
N SER A 21 -2.37 7.72 12.53
CA SER A 21 -2.18 6.31 12.15
C SER A 21 -1.84 5.40 13.33
N ASN A 22 -1.00 5.86 14.26
CA ASN A 22 -0.56 5.08 15.43
C ASN A 22 -1.71 4.83 16.42
N LEU A 23 -2.55 5.83 16.68
CA LEU A 23 -3.71 5.70 17.58
C LEU A 23 -4.77 4.76 17.02
N VAL A 24 -4.90 4.72 15.70
CA VAL A 24 -5.84 3.84 15.00
C VAL A 24 -5.37 2.39 15.03
N LEU A 25 -4.07 2.15 14.77
CA LEU A 25 -3.49 0.81 14.82
C LEU A 25 -3.51 0.23 16.24
N ASP A 26 -3.10 1.00 17.25
CA ASP A 26 -3.08 0.50 18.63
C ASP A 26 -4.47 0.08 19.10
N LYS A 27 -5.51 0.85 18.75
CA LYS A 27 -6.91 0.47 19.02
C LYS A 27 -7.32 -0.81 18.26
N ALA A 28 -6.95 -0.93 16.99
CA ALA A 28 -7.23 -2.13 16.19
C ALA A 28 -6.50 -3.38 16.71
N LEU A 29 -5.25 -3.24 17.16
CA LEU A 29 -4.45 -4.34 17.70
C LEU A 29 -4.85 -4.72 19.13
N ARG A 30 -5.34 -3.78 19.95
CA ARG A 30 -5.86 -4.06 21.30
C ARG A 30 -7.23 -4.75 21.28
N SER A 31 -8.06 -4.45 20.27
CA SER A 31 -9.38 -5.07 20.12
C SER A 31 -9.36 -6.52 19.59
N CYS A 32 -8.18 -7.05 19.23
CA CYS A 32 -8.03 -8.42 18.75
C CYS A 32 -7.09 -9.23 19.66
N GLN A 33 -7.51 -10.43 20.06
CA GLN A 33 -6.62 -11.44 20.65
C GLN A 33 -5.78 -12.08 19.54
N LEU A 34 -4.70 -11.40 19.13
CA LEU A 34 -3.72 -11.91 18.18
C LEU A 34 -2.48 -12.42 18.91
N SER A 35 -1.83 -13.44 18.35
CA SER A 35 -0.48 -13.82 18.74
C SER A 35 0.49 -12.65 18.53
N GLU A 36 1.61 -12.64 19.23
CA GLU A 36 2.63 -11.60 19.06
C GLU A 36 3.16 -11.53 17.62
N ARG A 37 3.35 -12.70 16.99
CA ARG A 37 3.73 -12.82 15.57
C ARG A 37 2.70 -12.18 14.64
N ASP A 38 1.42 -12.46 14.86
CA ASP A 38 0.34 -11.90 14.03
C ASP A 38 0.18 -10.40 14.24
N ARG A 39 0.41 -9.91 15.46
CA ARG A 39 0.43 -8.48 15.79
C ARG A 39 1.55 -7.78 15.03
N ALA A 40 2.76 -8.32 15.07
CA ALA A 40 3.91 -7.78 14.35
C ALA A 40 3.67 -7.78 12.83
N PHE A 41 3.13 -8.86 12.28
CA PHE A 41 2.78 -8.94 10.85
C PHE A 41 1.71 -7.91 10.47
N SER A 42 0.65 -7.78 11.26
CA SER A 42 -0.43 -6.81 11.03
C SER A 42 0.11 -5.37 11.05
N ALA A 43 0.97 -5.03 12.02
CA ALA A 43 1.61 -3.72 12.12
C ALA A 43 2.54 -3.44 10.94
N ALA A 44 3.40 -4.40 10.58
CA ALA A 44 4.29 -4.26 9.43
C ALA A 44 3.51 -4.03 8.12
N LEU A 45 2.41 -4.76 7.93
CA LEU A 45 1.55 -4.59 6.76
C LEU A 45 0.82 -3.23 6.76
N PHE A 46 0.29 -2.81 7.91
CA PHE A 46 -0.38 -1.51 8.04
C PHE A 46 0.56 -0.34 7.76
N TYR A 47 1.69 -0.26 8.47
CA TYR A 47 2.65 0.83 8.29
C TYR A 47 3.28 0.82 6.91
N GLY A 48 3.62 -0.37 6.41
CA GLY A 48 4.19 -0.51 5.07
C GLY A 48 3.27 -0.03 3.96
N VAL A 49 1.96 -0.35 4.05
CA VAL A 49 0.96 0.14 3.08
C VAL A 49 0.80 1.66 3.16
N LEU A 50 0.79 2.24 4.37
CA LEU A 50 0.71 3.70 4.53
C LEU A 50 1.96 4.41 3.99
N GLU A 51 3.14 3.88 4.31
CA GLU A 51 4.43 4.41 3.89
C GLU A 51 4.57 4.40 2.36
N ARG A 52 4.13 3.32 1.69
CA ARG A 52 4.24 3.15 0.23
C ARG A 52 2.94 3.45 -0.52
N ARG A 53 2.00 4.17 0.09
CA ARG A 53 0.64 4.33 -0.45
C ARG A 53 0.60 4.94 -1.85
N LEU A 54 1.37 6.00 -2.09
CA LEU A 54 1.43 6.67 -3.40
C LEU A 54 2.08 5.76 -4.45
N THR A 55 3.14 5.04 -4.05
CA THR A 55 3.79 4.05 -4.91
C THR A 55 2.82 2.94 -5.31
N LEU A 56 2.14 2.34 -4.33
CA LEU A 56 1.22 1.22 -4.55
C LEU A 56 0.03 1.66 -5.41
N ASP A 57 -0.50 2.86 -5.19
CA ASP A 57 -1.59 3.42 -6.01
C ASP A 57 -1.17 3.54 -7.47
N ALA A 58 -0.02 4.18 -7.72
CA ALA A 58 0.44 4.43 -9.07
C ALA A 58 0.73 3.12 -9.83
N VAL A 59 1.23 2.09 -9.14
CA VAL A 59 1.42 0.75 -9.71
C VAL A 59 0.08 0.09 -10.02
N LEU A 60 -0.84 0.04 -9.05
CA LEU A 60 -2.13 -0.61 -9.22
C LEU A 60 -2.96 0.04 -10.33
N GLU A 61 -2.87 1.36 -10.48
CA GLU A 61 -3.55 2.13 -11.52
C GLU A 61 -3.13 1.72 -12.94
N GLN A 62 -1.92 1.19 -13.14
CA GLN A 62 -1.50 0.66 -14.46
C GLN A 62 -2.21 -0.64 -14.84
N TYR A 63 -2.68 -1.39 -13.86
CA TYR A 63 -3.31 -2.70 -14.07
C TYR A 63 -4.84 -2.65 -14.04
N THR A 64 -5.42 -1.46 -13.92
CA THR A 64 -6.87 -1.24 -13.94
C THR A 64 -7.26 -0.21 -14.99
N ALA A 65 -8.21 -0.57 -15.86
CA ALA A 65 -8.86 0.41 -16.74
C ALA A 65 -9.87 1.30 -15.97
N ARG A 66 -10.22 0.93 -14.73
CA ARG A 66 -11.14 1.68 -13.88
C ARG A 66 -10.35 2.69 -13.05
N PRO A 67 -10.71 3.98 -13.07
CA PRO A 67 -10.17 4.96 -12.13
C PRO A 67 -10.36 4.47 -10.70
N LYS A 68 -9.36 4.63 -9.85
CA LYS A 68 -9.40 4.29 -8.42
C LYS A 68 -10.69 4.75 -7.73
N ARG A 69 -11.18 5.97 -8.04
CA ARG A 69 -12.42 6.54 -7.49
C ARG A 69 -13.69 5.74 -7.81
N LYS A 70 -13.67 4.88 -8.83
CA LYS A 70 -14.78 3.99 -9.21
C LYS A 70 -14.66 2.59 -8.59
N VAL A 71 -13.57 2.31 -7.87
CA VAL A 71 -13.36 1.06 -7.14
C VAL A 71 -13.76 1.27 -5.68
N ASP A 72 -14.42 0.28 -5.11
CA ASP A 72 -14.78 0.29 -3.69
C ASP A 72 -13.53 0.41 -2.80
N THR A 73 -13.55 1.31 -1.81
CA THR A 73 -12.41 1.58 -0.93
C THR A 73 -11.87 0.31 -0.25
N THR A 74 -12.75 -0.61 0.17
CA THR A 74 -12.33 -1.88 0.79
C THR A 74 -11.58 -2.75 -0.20
N VAL A 75 -12.05 -2.82 -1.44
CA VAL A 75 -11.39 -3.59 -2.51
C VAL A 75 -10.03 -3.00 -2.85
N TRP A 76 -9.92 -1.67 -2.89
CA TRP A 76 -8.67 -0.99 -3.18
C TRP A 76 -7.64 -1.14 -2.06
N GLU A 77 -8.06 -1.07 -0.79
CA GLU A 77 -7.16 -1.36 0.33
C GLU A 77 -6.64 -2.80 0.33
N ILE A 78 -7.50 -3.78 -0.03
CA ILE A 78 -7.07 -5.17 -0.19
C ILE A 78 -6.01 -5.30 -1.30
N LEU A 79 -6.20 -4.61 -2.42
CA LEU A 79 -5.22 -4.58 -3.51
C LEU A 79 -3.88 -3.98 -3.05
N ARG A 80 -3.90 -2.85 -2.33
CA ARG A 80 -2.69 -2.24 -1.77
C ARG A 80 -1.95 -3.19 -0.83
N MET A 81 -2.67 -3.82 0.09
CA MET A 81 -2.08 -4.79 1.02
C MET A 81 -1.45 -5.98 0.29
N ALA A 82 -2.10 -6.49 -0.76
CA ALA A 82 -1.58 -7.61 -1.54
C ALA A 82 -0.35 -7.21 -2.35
N ALA A 83 -0.41 -6.06 -3.04
CA ALA A 83 0.74 -5.50 -3.76
C ALA A 83 1.92 -5.22 -2.83
N TYR A 84 1.68 -4.69 -1.63
CA TYR A 84 2.74 -4.49 -0.65
C TYR A 84 3.42 -5.80 -0.23
N GLN A 85 2.64 -6.85 0.03
CA GLN A 85 3.19 -8.17 0.34
C GLN A 85 4.05 -8.71 -0.81
N ILE A 86 3.59 -8.55 -2.06
CA ILE A 86 4.31 -9.03 -3.25
C ILE A 86 5.64 -8.29 -3.46
N PHE A 87 5.66 -6.96 -3.30
CA PHE A 87 6.84 -6.16 -3.61
C PHE A 87 7.83 -6.00 -2.46
N TYR A 88 7.36 -6.02 -1.21
CA TYR A 88 8.16 -5.60 -0.05
C TYR A 88 8.21 -6.63 1.08
N MET A 89 7.53 -7.79 0.95
CA MET A 89 7.58 -8.85 1.96
C MET A 89 8.09 -10.17 1.38
N ASP A 90 9.41 -10.31 1.25
CA ASP A 90 10.08 -11.48 0.65
C ASP A 90 9.73 -12.82 1.30
N LYS A 91 9.32 -12.80 2.57
CA LYS A 91 8.94 -14.00 3.33
C LYS A 91 7.52 -14.51 3.00
N ILE A 92 6.73 -13.76 2.24
CA ILE A 92 5.36 -14.11 1.88
C ILE A 92 5.33 -14.60 0.43
N PRO A 93 4.98 -15.87 0.17
CA PRO A 93 4.83 -16.35 -1.20
C PRO A 93 3.79 -15.53 -1.96
N ASP A 94 4.11 -15.17 -3.21
CA ASP A 94 3.23 -14.39 -4.09
C ASP A 94 1.82 -15.02 -4.20
N SER A 95 1.75 -16.34 -4.36
CA SER A 95 0.48 -17.09 -4.43
C SER A 95 -0.35 -16.98 -3.15
N ALA A 96 0.31 -16.95 -1.98
CA ALA A 96 -0.36 -16.78 -0.69
C ALA A 96 -0.93 -15.36 -0.56
N ALA A 97 -0.18 -14.33 -0.97
CA ALA A 97 -0.66 -12.95 -0.96
C ALA A 97 -1.92 -12.79 -1.84
N VAL A 98 -1.93 -13.38 -3.03
CA VAL A 98 -3.09 -13.36 -3.94
C VAL A 98 -4.28 -14.10 -3.36
N ASN A 99 -4.09 -15.33 -2.89
CA ASN A 99 -5.19 -16.15 -2.37
C ASN A 99 -5.84 -15.49 -1.13
N GLU A 100 -5.01 -14.99 -0.22
CA GLU A 100 -5.47 -14.30 0.99
C GLU A 100 -6.24 -13.01 0.65
N ALA A 101 -5.82 -12.25 -0.36
CA ALA A 101 -6.55 -11.08 -0.83
C ALA A 101 -7.95 -11.44 -1.38
N VAL A 102 -8.04 -12.52 -2.15
CA VAL A 102 -9.30 -13.04 -2.69
C VAL A 102 -10.24 -13.49 -1.57
N ILE A 103 -9.71 -14.23 -0.59
CA ILE A 103 -10.47 -14.68 0.59
C ILE A 103 -10.95 -13.47 1.40
N LEU A 104 -10.06 -12.52 1.68
CA LEU A 104 -10.38 -11.32 2.44
C LEU A 104 -11.45 -10.46 1.75
N THR A 105 -11.43 -10.40 0.42
CA THR A 105 -12.46 -9.71 -0.38
C THR A 105 -13.84 -10.34 -0.17
N LYS A 106 -13.92 -11.68 -0.19
CA LYS A 106 -15.16 -12.41 0.08
C LYS A 106 -15.65 -12.19 1.52
N GLN A 107 -14.75 -12.28 2.49
CA GLN A 107 -15.04 -12.08 3.90
C GLN A 107 -15.46 -10.64 4.26
N SER A 108 -15.16 -9.66 3.41
CA SER A 108 -15.51 -8.25 3.59
C SER A 108 -16.83 -7.88 2.92
N GLY A 109 -17.64 -8.86 2.49
CA GLY A 109 -18.92 -8.63 1.81
C GLY A 109 -18.77 -8.15 0.37
N LYS A 110 -17.55 -8.15 -0.19
CA LYS A 110 -17.25 -7.71 -1.56
C LYS A 110 -17.01 -8.88 -2.51
N GLY A 111 -17.65 -10.03 -2.27
CA GLY A 111 -17.41 -11.27 -3.03
C GLY A 111 -17.50 -11.13 -4.55
N LYS A 112 -18.38 -10.27 -5.08
CA LYS A 112 -18.48 -9.99 -6.53
C LYS A 112 -17.18 -9.40 -7.12
N ALA A 113 -16.35 -8.75 -6.31
CA ALA A 113 -15.07 -8.17 -6.72
C ALA A 113 -13.89 -9.15 -6.61
N SER A 114 -14.09 -10.37 -6.10
CA SER A 114 -12.96 -11.29 -5.87
C SER A 114 -12.28 -11.74 -7.17
N GLY A 115 -13.04 -11.85 -8.28
CA GLY A 115 -12.49 -12.12 -9.61
C GLY A 115 -11.65 -10.96 -10.14
N PHE A 116 -12.10 -9.73 -9.91
CA PHE A 116 -11.36 -8.50 -10.25
C PHE A 116 -10.03 -8.41 -9.49
N VAL A 117 -10.06 -8.62 -8.17
CA VAL A 117 -8.85 -8.63 -7.33
C VAL A 117 -7.84 -9.67 -7.80
N ASN A 118 -8.30 -10.89 -8.04
CA ASN A 118 -7.45 -11.97 -8.55
C ASN A 118 -6.85 -11.64 -9.93
N GLY A 119 -7.65 -11.04 -10.82
CA GLY A 119 -7.20 -10.64 -12.16
C GLY A 119 -6.08 -9.60 -12.11
N ILE A 120 -6.25 -8.53 -11.33
CA ILE A 120 -5.24 -7.48 -11.16
C ILE A 120 -3.95 -8.07 -10.59
N LEU A 121 -4.02 -8.81 -9.49
CA LEU A 121 -2.83 -9.30 -8.82
C LEU A 121 -2.07 -10.33 -9.66
N ARG A 122 -2.78 -11.19 -10.41
CA ARG A 122 -2.12 -12.09 -11.37
C ARG A 122 -1.46 -11.34 -12.52
N ASN A 123 -2.07 -10.26 -13.00
CA ASN A 123 -1.44 -9.42 -14.04
C ASN A 123 -0.17 -8.74 -13.49
N LEU A 124 -0.26 -8.18 -12.29
CA LEU A 124 0.86 -7.57 -11.57
C LEU A 124 2.03 -8.56 -11.40
N LEU A 125 1.77 -9.81 -11.02
CA LEU A 125 2.81 -10.83 -10.91
C LEU A 125 3.49 -11.17 -12.24
N ARG A 126 2.72 -11.24 -13.34
CA ARG A 126 3.26 -11.51 -14.68
C ARG A 126 4.14 -10.38 -15.19
N SER A 127 3.79 -9.14 -14.84
CA SER A 127 4.52 -7.95 -15.26
C SER A 127 5.56 -7.48 -14.26
N ARG A 128 5.74 -8.17 -13.12
CA ARG A 128 6.65 -7.76 -12.03
C ARG A 128 8.08 -7.46 -12.50
N GLY A 129 8.60 -8.25 -13.44
CA GLY A 129 9.94 -8.04 -14.03
C GLY A 129 10.02 -6.91 -15.06
N THR A 130 8.87 -6.41 -15.52
CA THR A 130 8.73 -5.31 -16.49
C THR A 130 8.26 -4.00 -15.84
N VAL A 131 7.89 -4.02 -14.55
CA VAL A 131 7.59 -2.80 -13.80
C VAL A 131 8.90 -2.09 -13.49
N GLU A 132 9.30 -1.20 -14.38
CA GLU A 132 10.37 -0.26 -14.08
C GLU A 132 9.87 0.76 -13.05
N PHE A 133 10.25 0.55 -11.80
CA PHE A 133 10.19 1.59 -10.78
C PHE A 133 11.37 2.55 -10.99
N PRO A 134 11.15 3.87 -11.12
CA PRO A 134 9.89 4.60 -11.07
C PRO A 134 9.19 4.69 -12.43
N LEU A 135 7.86 4.63 -12.40
CA LEU A 135 6.97 4.71 -13.56
C LEU A 135 7.46 5.81 -14.52
N GLN A 136 7.88 5.41 -15.72
CA GLN A 136 8.60 6.27 -16.65
C GLN A 136 7.78 7.47 -17.17
N HIS A 137 6.49 7.53 -16.87
CA HIS A 137 5.56 8.53 -17.36
C HIS A 137 5.31 9.64 -16.32
N GLY A 138 5.35 10.89 -16.78
CA GLY A 138 5.05 12.07 -15.97
C GLY A 138 6.23 13.01 -15.72
N SER A 139 5.98 14.08 -14.96
CA SER A 139 7.00 15.06 -14.59
C SER A 139 8.07 14.45 -13.67
N ARG A 140 9.24 15.10 -13.55
CA ARG A 140 10.28 14.68 -12.59
C ARG A 140 9.71 14.59 -11.16
N LEU A 141 8.89 15.55 -10.76
CA LEU A 141 8.26 15.57 -9.43
C LEU A 141 7.31 14.38 -9.25
N HIS A 142 6.54 14.04 -10.28
CA HIS A 142 5.66 12.88 -10.24
C HIS A 142 6.43 11.57 -10.04
N ARG A 143 7.54 11.39 -10.77
CA ARG A 143 8.39 10.20 -10.61
C ARG A 143 8.99 10.10 -9.21
N LEU A 144 9.48 11.21 -8.67
CA LEU A 144 10.00 11.27 -7.29
C LEU A 144 8.88 10.98 -6.27
N SER A 145 7.69 11.52 -6.49
CA SER A 145 6.52 11.30 -5.65
C SER A 145 6.13 9.82 -5.58
N VAL A 146 6.13 9.14 -6.73
CA VAL A 146 5.84 7.71 -6.79
C VAL A 146 6.98 6.87 -6.21
N GLN A 147 8.25 7.21 -6.48
CA GLN A 147 9.41 6.46 -5.98
C GLN A 147 9.52 6.51 -4.46
N TYR A 148 9.41 7.71 -3.91
CA TYR A 148 9.60 8.02 -2.50
C TYR A 148 8.26 8.19 -1.77
N SER A 149 7.16 7.70 -2.34
CA SER A 149 5.81 7.79 -1.78
C SER A 149 5.52 9.12 -1.06
N CYS A 150 5.93 10.24 -1.68
CA CYS A 150 5.97 11.56 -1.07
C CYS A 150 5.12 12.52 -1.92
N PRO A 151 4.17 13.27 -1.34
CA PRO A 151 3.34 14.18 -2.13
C PRO A 151 4.16 15.22 -2.91
N GLU A 152 3.78 15.49 -4.16
CA GLU A 152 4.50 16.44 -5.03
C GLU A 152 4.65 17.83 -4.41
N TRP A 153 3.64 18.30 -3.66
CA TRP A 153 3.69 19.59 -2.97
C TRP A 153 4.80 19.64 -1.92
N LEU A 154 5.06 18.53 -1.23
CA LEU A 154 6.08 18.44 -0.19
C LEU A 154 7.48 18.41 -0.81
N ILE A 155 7.64 17.66 -1.91
CA ILE A 155 8.87 17.67 -2.70
C ILE A 155 9.15 19.08 -3.22
N SER A 156 8.15 19.74 -3.81
CA SER A 156 8.30 21.11 -4.31
C SER A 156 8.65 22.10 -3.19
N MET A 157 8.10 21.92 -1.99
CA MET A 157 8.43 22.75 -0.83
C MET A 157 9.89 22.55 -0.41
N TRP A 158 10.37 21.31 -0.36
CA TRP A 158 11.76 21.02 -0.04
C TRP A 158 12.73 21.51 -1.11
N GLU A 159 12.38 21.37 -2.39
CA GLU A 159 13.21 21.87 -3.48
C GLU A 159 13.36 23.40 -3.42
N SER A 160 12.29 24.12 -3.08
CA SER A 160 12.33 25.56 -2.88
C SER A 160 13.14 25.98 -1.66
N ALA A 161 13.13 25.20 -0.58
CA ALA A 161 13.80 25.55 0.67
C ALA A 161 15.27 25.14 0.73
N TYR A 162 15.61 23.95 0.21
CA TYR A 162 16.92 23.32 0.39
C TYR A 162 17.62 22.99 -0.95
N GLY A 163 16.95 23.19 -2.08
CA GLY A 163 17.47 22.79 -3.38
C GLY A 163 17.28 21.30 -3.68
N LYS A 164 17.50 20.93 -4.95
CA LYS A 164 17.19 19.60 -5.49
C LYS A 164 18.04 18.48 -4.87
N ASP A 165 19.33 18.72 -4.68
CA ASP A 165 20.26 17.68 -4.21
C ASP A 165 20.04 17.31 -2.75
N ILE A 166 19.76 18.30 -1.89
CA ILE A 166 19.43 18.07 -0.48
C ILE A 166 18.07 17.39 -0.37
N THR A 167 17.10 17.81 -1.18
CA THR A 167 15.77 17.18 -1.21
C THR A 167 15.85 15.69 -1.55
N LEU A 168 16.68 15.30 -2.51
CA LEU A 168 16.92 13.90 -2.82
C LEU A 168 17.48 13.13 -1.62
N LYS A 169 18.49 13.69 -0.93
CA LYS A 169 19.06 13.07 0.28
C LYS A 169 18.05 12.95 1.43
N ILE A 170 17.19 13.94 1.61
CA ILE A 170 16.10 13.89 2.61
C ILE A 170 15.17 12.72 2.27
N MET A 171 14.73 12.62 1.02
CA MET A 171 13.82 11.56 0.59
C MET A 171 14.45 10.18 0.70
N GLU A 172 15.71 10.01 0.31
CA GLU A 172 16.45 8.74 0.45
C GLU A 172 16.53 8.30 1.92
N ASN A 173 16.85 9.22 2.83
CA ASN A 173 16.95 8.93 4.26
C ASN A 173 15.60 8.64 4.93
N CYS A 174 14.49 9.18 4.44
CA CYS A 174 13.16 8.89 5.00
C CYS A 174 12.74 7.41 4.85
N PHE A 175 13.32 6.67 3.90
CA PHE A 175 13.02 5.24 3.68
C PHE A 175 14.03 4.29 4.32
N LEU A 176 15.14 4.81 4.82
CA LEU A 176 16.03 4.03 5.68
C LEU A 176 15.34 3.93 7.04
N ARG A 177 14.97 2.69 7.42
CA ARG A 177 14.49 2.44 8.78
C ARG A 177 15.61 2.87 9.76
N PRO A 178 15.31 3.69 10.77
CA PRO A 178 16.31 4.12 11.75
C PRO A 178 16.86 2.94 12.55
#